data_AF-A0A438CJF7-F1
#
_entry.id   AF-A0A438CJF7-F1
#
_cell.length_a   1.000
_cell.length_b   1.000
_cell.length_c   1.000
_cell.angle_alpha   90.00
_cell.angle_beta   90.00
_cell.angle_gamma   90.00
#
_symmetry.space_group_name_H-M   'P 1'
#
loop_
_entity.id
_entity.type
_entity.pdbx_description
1 polymer ?
#
loop_
_entity_poly.entity_id
_entity_poly.type
_entity_poly.pdbx_seq_one_letter_code
_entity_poly.pdbx_strand_id
1 'polypeptide(L)' 'MDIDYDIRKDEPHKITDTSTPGEILLYKRWEKSNRLSVMYIKTKISAGIRGSIEQHENVCEFLKAIDEQFVTSDKSWQAP' A
#
# COMPACT_ATOMS: atom_id res chain seq x y z
N MET A 1 -7.23 -13.62 -9.66
CA MET A 1 -6.91 -12.18 -9.68
C MET A 1 -5.54 -12.06 -9.03
N ASP A 2 -4.59 -11.44 -9.69
CA ASP A 2 -3.23 -11.29 -9.15
C ASP A 2 -3.22 -10.07 -8.22
N ILE A 3 -3.56 -10.30 -6.94
CA ILE A 3 -3.81 -9.24 -5.95
C ILE A 3 -2.49 -8.79 -5.30
N ASP A 4 -1.45 -9.60 -5.31
CA ASP A 4 -0.16 -9.28 -4.70
C ASP A 4 0.88 -8.76 -5.72
N TYR A 5 0.43 -8.45 -6.94
CA TYR A 5 1.31 -8.04 -8.03
C TYR A 5 2.08 -6.76 -7.69
N ASP A 6 1.40 -5.82 -7.04
CA ASP A 6 1.92 -4.56 -6.49
C ASP A 6 2.97 -4.75 -5.39
N ILE A 7 2.94 -5.89 -4.69
CA ILE A 7 3.89 -6.22 -3.62
C ILE A 7 5.13 -6.91 -4.20
N ARG A 8 4.96 -7.72 -5.26
CA ARG A 8 6.04 -8.48 -5.89
C ARG A 8 6.82 -7.70 -6.95
N LYS A 9 6.33 -6.53 -7.35
CA LYS A 9 6.92 -5.68 -8.40
C LYS A 9 6.99 -4.24 -7.94
N ASP A 10 8.11 -3.61 -8.25
CA ASP A 10 8.29 -2.17 -8.01
C ASP A 10 7.22 -1.35 -8.73
N GLU A 11 6.90 -0.19 -8.16
CA GLU A 11 5.97 0.77 -8.77
C GLU A 11 6.49 1.15 -10.18
N PRO A 12 5.70 0.88 -11.23
CA PRO A 12 6.10 1.26 -12.58
C PRO A 12 6.06 2.78 -12.72
N HIS A 13 6.87 3.31 -13.63
CA HIS A 13 6.81 4.73 -13.97
C HIS A 13 5.39 5.14 -14.36
N LYS A 14 4.97 6.32 -13.91
CA LYS A 14 3.68 6.88 -14.27
C LYS A 14 3.56 7.01 -15.78
N ILE A 15 2.36 6.72 -16.29
CA ILE A 15 2.05 6.85 -17.72
C ILE A 15 2.23 8.31 -18.13
N THR A 16 2.89 8.50 -19.27
CA THR A 16 3.05 9.78 -19.97
C THR A 16 2.43 9.70 -21.37
N ASP A 17 2.34 10.83 -22.07
CA ASP A 17 1.82 10.88 -23.45
C ASP A 17 2.65 10.06 -24.45
N THR A 18 3.88 9.69 -24.08
CA THR A 18 4.80 8.90 -24.89
C THR A 18 4.87 7.43 -24.49
N SER A 19 4.09 7.00 -23.48
CA SER A 19 4.10 5.62 -23.02
C SER A 19 3.57 4.66 -24.09
N THR A 20 4.24 3.52 -24.22
CA THR A 20 3.83 2.42 -25.08
C THR A 20 2.58 1.72 -24.53
N PRO A 21 1.81 1.03 -25.39
CA PRO A 21 0.68 0.23 -24.93
C PRO A 21 1.05 -0.81 -23.87
N GLY A 22 2.27 -1.35 -23.92
CA GLY A 22 2.79 -2.30 -22.93
C GLY A 22 2.99 -1.67 -21.56
N GLU A 23 3.58 -0.47 -21.51
CA GLU A 23 3.78 0.29 -20.26
C GLU A 23 2.44 0.70 -19.64
N ILE A 24 1.49 1.14 -20.48
CA ILE A 24 0.13 1.47 -20.03
C ILE A 24 -0.55 0.25 -19.41
N LEU A 25 -0.43 -0.93 -20.05
CA LEU A 25 -1.02 -2.17 -19.53
C LEU A 25 -0.37 -2.59 -18.21
N LEU A 26 0.96 -2.47 -18.11
CA LEU A 26 1.71 -2.78 -16.91
C LEU A 26 1.30 -1.90 -15.74
N TYR A 27 1.25 -0.58 -15.96
CA TYR A 27 0.82 0.39 -14.95
C TYR A 27 -0.61 0.11 -14.51
N LYS A 28 -1.56 -0.08 -15.43
CA LYS A 28 -2.97 -0.37 -15.09
C LYS A 28 -3.12 -1.68 -14.29
N ARG A 29 -2.33 -2.70 -14.62
CA ARG A 29 -2.30 -3.96 -13.87
C ARG A 29 -1.80 -3.73 -12.44
N TRP A 30 -0.70 -3.00 -12.30
CA TRP A 30 -0.12 -2.66 -11.00
C TRP A 30 -1.07 -1.81 -10.16
N GLU A 31 -1.61 -0.73 -10.72
CA GLU A 31 -2.54 0.19 -10.06
C GLU A 31 -3.80 -0.54 -9.57
N LYS A 32 -4.33 -1.45 -10.38
CA LYS A 32 -5.49 -2.27 -10.01
C LYS A 32 -5.17 -3.18 -8.82
N SER A 33 -4.00 -3.84 -8.84
CA SER A 33 -3.53 -4.68 -7.74
C SER A 33 -3.38 -3.87 -6.46
N ASN A 34 -2.66 -2.75 -6.55
CA ASN A 34 -2.43 -1.78 -5.49
C ASN A 34 -3.72 -1.33 -4.80
N ARG A 35 -4.72 -0.89 -5.58
CA ARG A 35 -6.01 -0.45 -5.02
C ARG A 35 -6.74 -1.57 -4.28
N LEU A 36 -6.68 -2.80 -4.80
CA LEU A 36 -7.33 -3.95 -4.18
C LEU A 36 -6.63 -4.37 -2.89
N SER A 37 -5.30 -4.39 -2.88
CA SER A 37 -4.50 -4.66 -1.68
C SER A 37 -4.80 -3.66 -0.57
N VAL A 38 -4.78 -2.36 -0.90
CA VAL A 38 -5.10 -1.29 0.06
C VAL A 38 -6.52 -1.44 0.60
N MET A 39 -7.52 -1.67 -0.26
CA MET A 39 -8.90 -1.91 0.19
C MET A 39 -8.99 -3.14 1.10
N TYR A 40 -8.36 -4.24 0.71
CA TYR A 40 -8.37 -5.48 1.47
C TYR A 40 -7.75 -5.28 2.86
N ILE A 41 -6.56 -4.69 2.96
CA ILE A 41 -5.90 -4.41 4.23
C ILE A 41 -6.78 -3.51 5.11
N LYS A 42 -7.39 -2.45 4.55
CA LYS A 42 -8.30 -1.56 5.28
C LYS A 42 -9.52 -2.28 5.89
N THR A 43 -9.96 -3.38 5.29
CA THR A 43 -11.03 -4.23 5.86
C THR A 43 -10.56 -5.18 6.96
N LYS A 44 -9.25 -5.47 7.03
CA LYS A 44 -8.67 -6.44 7.97
C LYS A 44 -8.06 -5.79 9.20
N ILE A 45 -7.62 -4.54 9.10
CA ILE A 45 -7.10 -3.78 10.24
C ILE A 45 -8.24 -3.29 11.15
N SER A 46 -7.95 -3.20 12.45
CA SER A 46 -8.91 -2.71 13.44
C SER A 46 -9.18 -1.21 13.27
N ALA A 47 -10.32 -0.75 13.78
CA ALA A 47 -10.67 0.68 13.75
C ALA A 47 -9.65 1.57 14.48
N GLY A 48 -9.04 1.06 15.55
CA GLY A 48 -7.99 1.77 16.29
C GLY A 48 -6.77 2.05 15.42
N ILE A 49 -6.26 1.05 14.70
CA ILE A 49 -5.14 1.24 13.76
C ILE A 49 -5.57 2.16 12.61
N ARG A 50 -6.77 1.94 12.04
CA ARG A 50 -7.27 2.72 10.91
C ARG A 50 -7.36 4.22 11.20
N GLY A 51 -7.70 4.60 12.44
CA GLY A 51 -7.77 5.99 12.87
C GLY A 51 -6.43 6.60 13.26
N SER A 52 -5.40 5.79 13.49
CA SER A 52 -4.08 6.23 13.96
C SER A 52 -3.01 6.30 12.87
N ILE A 53 -3.29 5.80 11.66
CA ILE A 53 -2.34 5.83 10.54
C ILE A 53 -2.82 6.74 9.41
N GLU A 54 -1.87 7.39 8.73
CA GLU A 54 -2.14 8.10 7.49
C GLU A 54 -2.63 7.13 6.40
N GLN A 55 -3.56 7.61 5.58
CA GLN A 55 -4.15 6.81 4.51
C GLN A 55 -3.30 6.97 3.26
N HIS A 56 -2.69 5.89 2.79
CA HIS A 56 -1.92 5.89 1.55
C HIS A 56 -2.68 5.22 0.41
N GLU A 57 -2.43 5.71 -0.81
CA GLU A 57 -2.91 5.08 -2.04
C GLU A 57 -1.99 3.95 -2.48
N ASN A 58 -0.69 4.03 -2.20
CA ASN A 58 0.29 2.98 -2.47
C ASN A 58 0.31 1.96 -1.30
N VAL A 59 0.25 0.66 -1.61
CA VAL A 59 0.21 -0.43 -0.63
C VAL A 59 1.47 -0.50 0.22
N CYS A 60 2.64 -0.24 -0.38
CA CYS A 60 3.94 -0.37 0.28
C CYS A 60 4.09 0.74 1.31
N GLU A 61 3.70 1.96 0.95
CA GLU A 61 3.63 3.08 1.91
C GLU A 61 2.61 2.80 3.01
N PHE A 62 1.45 2.25 2.66
CA PHE A 62 0.42 1.93 3.65
C PHE A 62 0.88 0.86 4.65
N LEU A 63 1.55 -0.19 4.17
CA LEU A 63 2.15 -1.22 5.03
C LEU A 63 3.25 -0.66 5.91
N LYS A 64 4.06 0.26 5.39
CA LYS A 64 5.09 0.96 6.18
C LYS A 64 4.49 1.79 7.31
N ALA A 65 3.42 2.55 7.03
CA ALA A 65 2.73 3.33 8.06
C ALA A 65 2.10 2.43 9.14
N ILE A 66 1.58 1.26 8.76
CA ILE A 66 1.10 0.25 9.71
C ILE A 66 2.25 -0.24 10.60
N ASP A 67 3.38 -0.62 10.01
CA ASP A 67 4.56 -1.11 10.74
C ASP A 67 5.10 -0.06 11.73
N GLU A 68 5.23 1.19 11.30
CA GLU A 68 5.67 2.32 12.14
C GLU A 68 4.72 2.56 13.33
N GLN A 69 3.41 2.41 13.14
CA GLN A 69 2.43 2.53 14.21
C GLN A 69 2.57 1.40 15.25
N PHE A 70 2.85 0.17 14.81
CA PHE A 70 3.12 -0.94 15.72
C PHE A 70 4.41 -0.73 16.50
N VAL A 71 5.48 -0.30 15.83
CA VAL A 71 6.77 0.01 16.47
C VAL A 71 6.63 1.13 17.51
N THR A 72 5.85 2.17 17.21
CA THR A 72 5.59 3.29 18.13
C THR A 72 4.77 2.85 19.33
N SER A 73 3.76 2.00 19.09
CA SER A 73 2.93 1.45 20.16
C SER A 73 3.77 0.61 21.13
N ASP A 74 4.62 -0.29 20.64
CA ASP A 74 5.49 -1.15 21.46
C ASP A 74 6.45 -0.33 22.34
N LYS A 75 7.02 0.73 21.80
CA LYS A 75 7.89 1.66 22.55
C LYS A 75 7.15 2.46 23.62
N SER A 76 5.86 2.75 23.45
CA SER A 76 5.06 3.45 24.46
C SER A 76 4.71 2.60 25.68
N TRP A 77 4.72 1.27 25.55
CA TRP A 77 4.50 0.34 26.68
C TRP A 77 5.77 0.09 27.50
N GLN A 78 6.94 0.45 26.96
CA GLN A 78 8.20 0.51 27.70
C GLN A 78 8.42 1.95 28.22
N ALA A 79 7.65 2.36 29.22
CA ALA A 79 7.98 3.51 30.06
C ALA A 79 8.94 3.06 31.20
N PRO A 80 9.87 3.92 31.66
CA PRO A 80 10.76 3.63 32.79
C PRO A 80 10.03 3.42 34.12
#